data_AF-A0A4U7DX14-F1
#
_entry.id   AF-A0A4U7DX14-F1
#
_cell.length_a   1.000
_cell.length_b   1.000
_cell.length_c   1.000
_cell.angle_alpha   90.00
_cell.angle_beta   90.00
_cell.angle_gamma   90.00
#
_symmetry.space_group_name_H-M   'P 1'
#
loop_
_entity.id
_entity.type
_entity.pdbx_description
1 polymer ?
#
loop_
_entity_poly.entity_id
_entity_poly.type
_entity_poly.pdbx_seq_one_letter_code
_entity_poly.pdbx_strand_id
1 'polypeptide(L)' 'VGTRGAVEGWGSGHARDSQDTLEFSALRDIAPEIETFALDDVAAAYDRMADNEARFRVVLEP' A
#
# COMPACT_ATOMS: atom_id res chain seq x y z
N VAL A 1 1.04 -40.54 2.48
CA VAL A 1 1.85 -39.29 2.40
C VAL A 1 0.90 -38.13 2.67
N GLY A 2 0.84 -37.64 3.91
CA GLY A 2 0.04 -36.48 4.28
C GLY A 2 0.97 -35.29 4.48
N THR A 3 0.78 -34.24 3.70
CA THR A 3 1.59 -33.01 3.79
C THR A 3 1.16 -32.21 5.01
N ARG A 4 2.13 -31.81 5.85
CA ARG A 4 1.94 -30.79 6.90
C ARG A 4 1.90 -29.41 6.23
N GLY A 5 0.80 -29.08 5.58
CA GLY A 5 0.56 -27.75 5.02
C GLY A 5 -0.45 -26.98 5.88
N ALA A 6 -0.25 -25.68 6.03
CA ALA A 6 -1.22 -24.75 6.61
C ALA A 6 -1.53 -23.65 5.58
N VAL A 7 -2.75 -23.11 5.63
CA VAL A 7 -3.17 -21.93 4.87
C VAL A 7 -3.62 -20.89 5.89
N GLU A 8 -3.01 -19.72 5.84
CA GLU A 8 -3.25 -18.61 6.77
C GLU A 8 -3.44 -17.32 5.97
N GLY A 9 -4.15 -16.35 6.53
CA GLY A 9 -4.43 -15.08 5.86
C GLY A 9 -4.46 -13.91 6.84
N TRP A 10 -4.10 -12.73 6.34
CA TRP A 10 -4.07 -11.48 7.10
C TRP A 10 -4.64 -10.35 6.23
N GLY A 11 -5.68 -9.66 6.72
CA GLY A 11 -6.27 -8.50 6.03
C GLY A 11 -5.50 -7.20 6.27
N SER A 12 -4.87 -7.08 7.44
CA SER A 12 -3.94 -6.01 7.81
C SER A 12 -3.16 -6.43 9.05
N GLY A 13 -2.05 -5.75 9.33
CA GLY A 13 -1.33 -5.87 10.61
C GLY A 13 -1.97 -5.02 11.72
N HIS A 14 -1.47 -5.18 12.94
CA HIS A 14 -1.74 -4.29 14.07
C HIS A 14 -0.69 -3.17 14.16
N ALA A 15 -0.90 -2.19 15.04
CA ALA A 15 -0.05 -0.99 15.15
C ALA A 15 1.45 -1.29 15.23
N ARG A 16 1.84 -2.37 15.93
CA ARG A 16 3.23 -2.80 16.00
C ARG A 16 3.80 -3.29 14.67
N ASP A 17 3.02 -4.00 13.86
CA ASP A 17 3.47 -4.47 12.56
C ASP A 17 3.74 -3.30 11.62
N SER A 18 2.90 -2.26 11.70
CA SER A 18 3.10 -1.01 10.96
C SER A 18 4.38 -0.30 11.38
N GLN A 19 4.64 -0.20 12.69
CA GLN A 19 5.87 0.42 13.19
C GLN A 19 7.12 -0.35 12.72
N ASP A 20 7.13 -1.67 12.91
CA ASP A 20 8.25 -2.53 12.51
C ASP A 20 8.50 -2.43 10.98
N THR A 21 7.42 -2.32 10.20
CA THR A 21 7.50 -2.14 8.73
C THR A 21 8.11 -0.79 8.35
N LEU A 22 7.73 0.29 9.03
CA LEU A 22 8.27 1.63 8.77
C LEU A 22 9.75 1.72 9.14
N GLU A 23 10.14 1.17 10.30
CA GLU A 23 11.54 1.12 10.74
C GLU A 23 12.42 0.33 9.76
N PHE A 24 11.94 -0.83 9.31
CA PHE A 24 12.63 -1.61 8.29
C PHE A 24 12.77 -0.86 6.97
N SER A 25 11.70 -0.20 6.52
CA SER A 25 11.68 0.52 5.25
C SER A 25 12.65 1.70 5.26
N ALA A 26 12.68 2.45 6.36
CA ALA A 26 13.62 3.56 6.56
C ALA A 26 15.08 3.09 6.59
N LEU A 27 15.37 1.95 7.23
CA LEU A 27 16.73 1.37 7.28
C LEU A 27 17.25 0.93 5.91
N ARG A 28 16.36 0.64 4.97
CA ARG A 28 16.68 0.05 3.66
C ARG A 28 16.43 1.00 2.49
N ASP A 29 16.09 2.26 2.76
CA ASP A 29 15.70 3.25 1.76
C ASP A 29 14.58 2.73 0.83
N ILE A 30 13.57 2.07 1.41
CA ILE A 30 12.41 1.55 0.68
C ILE A 30 11.28 2.57 0.73
N ALA A 31 10.83 2.99 -0.45
CA ALA A 31 9.65 3.84 -0.61
C ALA A 31 8.72 3.25 -1.68
N PRO A 32 7.38 3.41 -1.52
CA PRO A 32 6.45 3.06 -2.58
C PRO A 32 6.59 4.05 -3.76
N GLU A 33 6.37 3.55 -4.97
CA GLU A 33 6.20 4.44 -6.13
C GLU A 33 4.76 4.97 -6.11
N ILE A 34 4.61 6.29 -6.06
CA ILE A 34 3.33 6.97 -5.88
C ILE A 34 3.06 8.01 -6.97
N GLU A 35 1.78 8.25 -7.24
CA GLU A 35 1.28 9.35 -8.05
C GLU A 35 0.48 10.28 -7.14
N THR A 36 0.84 11.56 -7.12
CA THR A 36 0.28 12.52 -6.18
C THR A 36 -0.75 13.44 -6.84
N PHE A 37 -1.87 13.66 -6.17
CA PHE A 37 -2.96 14.54 -6.60
C PHE A 37 -3.35 15.50 -5.47
N ALA A 38 -3.81 16.70 -5.81
CA ALA A 38 -4.40 17.60 -4.83
C ALA A 38 -5.68 16.98 -4.26
N LEU A 39 -6.00 17.28 -3.01
CA LEU A 39 -7.22 16.80 -2.35
C LEU A 39 -8.49 17.23 -3.10
N ASP A 40 -8.47 18.39 -3.74
CA ASP A 40 -9.57 18.90 -4.58
C ASP A 40 -9.83 18.03 -5.82
N ASP A 41 -8.82 17.28 -6.29
CA ASP A 41 -8.88 16.44 -7.49
C ASP A 41 -9.26 14.98 -7.18
N VAL A 42 -9.91 14.71 -6.03
CA VAL A 42 -10.25 13.36 -5.56
C VAL A 42 -11.01 12.51 -6.59
N ALA A 43 -11.92 13.12 -7.36
CA ALA A 43 -12.69 12.40 -8.37
C ALA A 43 -11.78 11.87 -9.49
N ALA A 44 -10.92 12.73 -10.04
CA ALA A 44 -9.98 12.36 -11.09
C ALA A 44 -8.95 11.33 -10.59
N ALA A 45 -8.46 11.52 -9.36
CA ALA A 45 -7.56 10.58 -8.69
C ALA A 45 -8.19 9.18 -8.52
N TYR A 46 -9.47 9.12 -8.17
CA TYR A 46 -10.21 7.87 -8.01
C TYR A 46 -10.47 7.17 -9.35
N ASP A 47 -10.93 7.90 -10.37
CA ASP A 47 -11.21 7.35 -11.70
C ASP A 47 -9.94 6.72 -12.28
N ARG A 48 -8.80 7.41 -12.17
CA ARG A 48 -7.50 6.90 -12.62
C ARG A 48 -7.09 5.58 -11.94
N MET A 49 -7.34 5.46 -10.64
CA MET A 49 -7.10 4.22 -9.92
C MET A 49 -8.07 3.11 -10.38
N ALA A 50 -9.36 3.44 -10.53
CA ALA A 50 -10.39 2.50 -10.94
C ALA A 50 -10.20 1.97 -12.36
N ASP A 51 -9.73 2.83 -13.27
CA ASP A 51 -9.44 2.51 -14.66
C ASP A 51 -8.10 1.77 -14.85
N ASN A 52 -7.40 1.46 -13.74
CA ASN A 52 -6.07 0.81 -13.72
C ASN A 52 -5.00 1.58 -14.50
N GLU A 53 -5.16 2.90 -14.61
CA GLU A 53 -4.20 3.79 -15.26
C GLU A 53 -3.09 4.26 -14.30
N ALA A 54 -3.33 4.14 -12.99
CA ALA A 54 -2.31 4.34 -11.97
C ALA A 54 -1.26 3.23 -12.04
N ARG A 55 0.02 3.60 -12.05
CA ARG A 55 1.12 2.64 -12.12
C ARG A 55 1.21 1.79 -10.85
N PHE A 56 0.99 2.40 -9.68
CA PHE A 56 0.99 1.70 -8.39
C PHE A 56 -0.02 2.30 -7.40
N ARG A 57 0.30 3.43 -6.77
CA ARG A 57 -0.53 4.01 -5.71
C ARG A 57 -0.77 5.50 -5.93
N VAL A 58 -2.04 5.88 -5.93
CA VAL A 58 -2.46 7.28 -5.88
C VAL A 58 -2.47 7.75 -4.42
N VAL A 59 -1.90 8.94 -4.17
CA VAL A 59 -1.86 9.60 -2.86
C VAL A 59 -2.42 11.01 -3.00
N LEU A 60 -3.30 11.41 -2.08
CA LEU A 60 -3.85 12.76 -2.04
C LEU A 60 -3.03 13.62 -1.09
N GLU A 61 -2.70 14.82 -1.53
CA GLU A 61 -2.04 15.85 -0.73
C GLU A 61 -3.01 16.99 -0.38
N PRO A 62 -2.91 17.59 0.82
CA PRO A 62 -3.80 18.65 1.28
C PRO A 62 -3.72 19.96 0.49
#